data_AF-A0AAW4XLX7-F1
#
_entry.id   AF-A0AAW4XLX7-F1
#
_cell.length_a   1.000
_cell.length_b   1.000
_cell.length_c   1.000
_cell.angle_alpha   90.00
_cell.angle_beta   90.00
_cell.angle_gamma   90.00
#
_symmetry.space_group_name_H-M   'P 1'
#
loop_
_entity.id
_entity.type
_entity.pdbx_description
1 polymer ?
#
loop_
_entity_poly.entity_id
_entity_poly.type
_entity_poly.pdbx_seq_one_letter_code
_entity_poly.pdbx_strand_id
1 'polypeptide(L)' 'GTGMAERSAKEAAQYKAVQDDYIRSVAGKSPAEHIADAKKLLDEGVIDQTEFDALKAKALA' A
#
# COMPACT_ATOMS: atom_id res chain seq x y z
N GLY A 1 16.34 2.16 -37.95
CA GLY A 1 15.64 2.97 -36.94
C GLY A 1 14.79 2.13 -36.00
N THR A 2 15.31 0.99 -35.51
CA THR A 2 14.58 0.02 -34.66
C THR A 2 14.97 0.14 -33.18
N GLY A 3 16.19 0.60 -32.88
CA GLY A 3 16.69 0.72 -31.49
C GLY A 3 16.12 1.88 -30.68
N MET A 4 15.26 2.74 -31.23
CA MET A 4 14.51 3.75 -30.45
C MET A 4 13.24 3.13 -29.85
N ALA A 5 12.54 2.29 -30.60
CA ALA A 5 11.30 1.64 -30.15
C ALA A 5 11.54 0.62 -29.04
N GLU A 6 12.61 -0.18 -29.14
CA GLU A 6 13.01 -1.12 -28.09
C GLU A 6 13.40 -0.41 -26.79
N ARG A 7 14.06 0.75 -26.89
CA ARG A 7 14.42 1.56 -25.73
C ARG A 7 13.20 2.14 -25.03
N SER A 8 12.25 2.71 -25.77
CA SER A 8 11.00 3.21 -25.17
C SER A 8 10.16 2.11 -24.52
N ALA A 9 10.14 0.90 -25.08
CA ALA A 9 9.46 -0.24 -24.46
C ALA A 9 10.14 -0.69 -23.15
N LYS A 10 11.47 -0.71 -23.12
CA LYS A 10 12.26 -1.05 -21.93
C LYS A 10 12.11 -0.01 -20.82
N GLU A 11 12.11 1.27 -21.19
CA GLU A 11 11.85 2.37 -20.26
C GLU A 11 10.44 2.26 -19.68
N ALA A 12 9.40 2.04 -20.49
CA ALA A 12 8.03 1.87 -20.00
C ALA A 12 7.90 0.70 -19.01
N ALA A 13 8.59 -0.42 -19.24
CA ALA A 13 8.61 -1.55 -18.32
C ALA A 13 9.32 -1.21 -17.00
N GLN A 14 10.41 -0.44 -17.04
CA GLN A 14 11.11 0.03 -15.84
C GLN A 14 10.25 1.01 -15.03
N TYR A 15 9.54 1.93 -15.69
CA TYR A 15 8.62 2.85 -15.00
C TYR A 15 7.47 2.09 -14.31
N LYS A 16 6.94 1.02 -14.93
CA LYS A 16 5.95 0.15 -14.28
C LYS A 16 6.51 -0.57 -13.06
N ALA A 17 7.70 -1.16 -13.16
CA ALA A 17 8.33 -1.85 -12.04
C ALA A 17 8.59 -0.91 -10.85
N VAL A 18 9.05 0.32 -11.12
CA VAL A 18 9.26 1.34 -10.09
C VAL A 18 7.94 1.79 -9.46
N GLN A 19 6.86 1.92 -10.25
CA GLN A 19 5.53 2.20 -9.72
C GLN A 19 5.00 1.05 -8.86
N ASP A 20 5.16 -0.20 -9.29
CA ASP A 20 4.69 -1.37 -8.55
C ASP A 20 5.46 -1.53 -7.22
N ASP A 21 6.76 -1.26 -7.20
CA ASP A 21 7.57 -1.26 -5.98
C ASP A 21 7.25 -0.06 -5.09
N TYR A 22 6.97 1.11 -5.65
CA TYR A 22 6.46 2.24 -4.87
C TYR A 22 5.12 1.88 -4.23
N ILE A 23 4.18 1.32 -4.98
CA ILE A 23 2.88 0.84 -4.47
C ILE A 23 3.08 -0.22 -3.38
N ARG A 24 4.01 -1.18 -3.54
CA ARG A 24 4.38 -2.12 -2.48
C ARG A 24 5.00 -1.45 -1.26
N SER A 25 5.77 -0.38 -1.44
CA SER A 25 6.45 0.32 -0.35
C SER A 25 5.50 1.24 0.44
N VAL A 26 4.53 1.89 -0.21
CA VAL A 26 3.46 2.64 0.48
C VAL A 26 2.37 1.72 1.02
N ALA A 27 2.14 0.57 0.39
CA ALA A 27 1.45 -0.57 1.01
C ALA A 27 2.36 -1.35 1.98
N GLY A 28 3.57 -0.85 2.26
CA GLY A 28 4.57 -1.48 3.11
C GLY A 28 4.25 -1.39 4.60
N LYS A 29 3.22 -0.61 4.99
CA LYS A 29 2.38 -1.01 6.10
C LYS A 29 1.35 -1.97 5.54
N SER A 30 1.59 -3.26 5.76
CA SER A 30 0.63 -4.29 5.42
C SER A 30 -0.75 -3.93 6.01
N PRO A 31 -1.86 -4.30 5.36
CA PRO A 31 -3.19 -4.26 5.99
C PRO A 31 -3.20 -4.77 7.43
N ALA A 32 -2.39 -5.79 7.70
CA ALA A 32 -2.18 -6.33 9.04
C ALA A 32 -1.53 -5.34 10.02
N GLU A 33 -0.55 -4.55 9.59
CA GLU A 33 0.06 -3.49 10.42
C GLU A 33 -0.91 -2.34 10.69
N HIS A 34 -1.72 -1.95 9.71
CA HIS A 34 -2.78 -0.96 9.95
C HIS A 34 -3.82 -1.45 10.96
N ILE A 35 -4.19 -2.72 10.90
CA ILE A 35 -5.09 -3.34 11.89
C ILE A 35 -4.41 -3.45 13.25
N ALA A 36 -3.11 -3.75 13.31
CA ALA A 36 -2.35 -3.84 14.55
C ALA A 36 -2.21 -2.47 15.25
N ASP A 37 -1.91 -1.42 14.50
CA ASP A 37 -1.86 -0.04 15.00
C ASP A 37 -3.24 0.41 15.48
N ALA A 38 -4.30 0.13 14.72
CA ALA A 38 -5.67 0.44 15.13
C ALA A 38 -6.07 -0.32 16.41
N LYS A 39 -5.63 -1.58 16.55
CA LYS A 39 -5.90 -2.36 17.77
C LYS A 39 -5.21 -1.77 19.00
N LYS A 40 -3.97 -1.25 18.86
CA LYS A 40 -3.30 -0.55 19.96
C LYS A 40 -4.08 0.67 20.42
N LEU A 41 -4.61 1.46 19.49
CA LEU A 41 -5.42 2.63 19.81
C LEU A 41 -6.72 2.25 20.55
N LEU A 42 -7.34 1.12 20.19
CA LEU A 42 -8.50 0.59 20.89
C LEU A 42 -8.14 0.12 22.31
N ASP A 43 -7.03 -0.60 22.45
CA ASP A 43 -6.55 -1.11 23.74
C ASP A 43 -6.10 0.05 24.68
N GLU A 44 -5.61 1.16 24.11
CA GLU A 44 -5.33 2.42 24.81
C GLU A 44 -6.58 3.24 25.13
N GLY A 45 -7.74 2.87 24.58
CA GLY A 45 -9.01 3.59 24.74
C GLY A 45 -9.06 4.93 23.99
N VAL A 46 -8.17 5.12 23.01
CA VAL A 46 -8.12 6.32 22.15
C VAL A 46 -9.24 6.28 21.11
N ILE A 47 -9.61 5.08 20.66
CA ILE A 47 -10.73 4.84 19.74
C ILE A 47 -11.67 3.79 20.32
N ASP A 48 -12.91 3.77 19.85
CA ASP A 48 -13.87 2.74 20.20
C ASP A 48 -13.90 1.57 19.19
N GLN A 49 -14.67 0.53 19.52
CA GLN A 49 -14.78 -0.68 18.70
C GLN A 49 -15.34 -0.37 17.29
N THR A 50 -16.24 0.61 17.15
CA THR A 50 -16.86 0.99 15.89
C THR A 50 -15.84 1.67 14.98
N GLU A 51 -15.02 2.55 15.55
CA GLU A 51 -13.93 3.22 14.85
C GLU A 51 -12.84 2.24 14.41
N PHE A 52 -12.49 1.27 15.27
CA PHE A 52 -11.57 0.19 14.93
C PHE A 52 -12.10 -0.64 13.75
N ASP A 53 -13.37 -1.02 13.75
CA ASP A 53 -13.96 -1.84 12.69
C ASP A 53 -13.99 -1.08 11.35
N ALA A 54 -14.23 0.23 11.36
CA ALA A 54 -14.13 1.08 10.18
C ALA A 54 -12.70 1.15 9.62
N LEU A 55 -11.69 1.27 10.50
CA LEU A 55 -10.27 1.26 10.11
C LEU A 55 -9.84 -0.10 9.56
N LYS A 56 -10.33 -1.19 10.15
CA LYS A 56 -10.09 -2.56 9.68
C LYS A 56 -10.70 -2.80 8.31
N ALA A 57 -11.95 -2.38 8.08
CA ALA A 57 -12.59 -2.51 6.77
C ALA A 57 -11.84 -1.72 5.70
N LYS A 58 -11.35 -0.51 6.03
CA LYS A 58 -10.54 0.31 5.13
C LYS A 58 -9.18 -0.30 4.82
N ALA A 59 -8.58 -1.00 5.78
CA ALA A 59 -7.30 -1.68 5.57
C ALA A 59 -7.43 -2.95 4.72
N LEU A 60 -8.60 -3.61 4.72
CA LEU A 60 -8.86 -4.85 3.98
C LEU A 60 -9.44 -4.64 2.57
N ALA A 61 -9.84 -3.42 2.23
CA ALA A 61 -10.40 -3.03 0.93
C ALA A 61 -9.29 -2.59 -0.05
#